data_AF-A0A1T1CE03-F1
#
_entry.id   AF-A0A1T1CE03-F1
#
_cell.length_a   1.000
_cell.length_b   1.000
_cell.length_c   1.000
_cell.angle_alpha   90.00
_cell.angle_beta   90.00
_cell.angle_gamma   90.00
#
_symmetry.space_group_name_H-M   'P 1'
#
loop_
_entity.id
_entity.type
_entity.pdbx_description
1 polymer ?
#
loop_
_entity_poly.entity_id
_entity_poly.type
_entity_poly.pdbx_seq_one_letter_code
_entity_poly.pdbx_strand_id
1 'polypeptide(L)'
;MLQQSVRDLSQAFKNWWKGTGRVRAPRFKSRRSRQSMGVCGREFYPTDRGVRFPKIGELKLKWSRPLPSPPTSVTIVKECSDRYYASFVVEVEEIKLPWTPKEVGIDLSCYNGT
;
A
#
# COMPACT_ATOMS: atom_id res chain seq x y z
N MET A 1 -1.15 4.16 -16.92
CA MET A 1 -1.98 3.86 -15.72
C MET A 1 -3.03 2.74 -15.90
N LEU A 2 -3.33 2.28 -17.11
CA LEU A 2 -4.16 1.06 -17.29
C LEU A 2 -3.35 -0.25 -17.12
N GLN A 3 -2.09 -0.23 -17.56
CA GLN A 3 -1.23 -1.41 -17.59
C GLN A 3 -1.04 -2.07 -16.21
N GLN A 4 -0.90 -1.29 -15.13
CA GLN A 4 -0.75 -1.85 -13.78
C GLN A 4 -2.05 -2.52 -13.31
N SER A 5 -3.21 -1.90 -13.56
CA SER A 5 -4.50 -2.50 -13.19
C SER A 5 -4.75 -3.82 -13.91
N VAL A 6 -4.30 -3.97 -15.16
CA VAL A 6 -4.39 -5.23 -15.92
C VAL A 6 -3.45 -6.29 -15.34
N ARG A 7 -2.23 -5.92 -14.94
CA ARG A 7 -1.27 -6.83 -14.29
C ARG A 7 -1.82 -7.34 -12.96
N ASP A 8 -2.34 -6.45 -12.13
CA ASP A 8 -2.94 -6.79 -10.84
C ASP A 8 -4.13 -7.74 -11.02
N LEU A 9 -4.99 -7.48 -12.02
CA LEU A 9 -6.13 -8.34 -12.34
C LEU A 9 -5.68 -9.73 -12.82
N SER A 10 -4.69 -9.80 -13.71
CA SER A 10 -4.15 -11.08 -14.20
C SER A 10 -3.58 -11.91 -13.05
N GLN A 11 -2.86 -11.29 -12.13
CA GLN A 11 -2.31 -11.96 -10.95
C GLN A 11 -3.41 -12.42 -9.99
N ALA A 12 -4.44 -11.61 -9.76
CA ALA A 12 -5.59 -11.99 -8.94
C ALA A 12 -6.34 -13.21 -9.50
N PHE A 13 -6.55 -13.27 -10.82
CA PHE A 13 -7.17 -14.45 -11.47
C PHE A 13 -6.29 -15.69 -11.39
N LYS A 14 -4.97 -15.56 -11.59
CA LYS A 14 -4.03 -16.68 -11.40
C LYS A 14 -4.10 -17.24 -9.98
N ASN A 15 -4.18 -16.38 -8.97
CA ASN A 15 -4.27 -16.80 -7.57
C ASN A 15 -5.62 -17.46 -7.27
N TRP A 16 -6.72 -16.91 -7.81
CA TRP A 16 -8.06 -17.51 -7.69
C TRP A 16 -8.13 -18.90 -8.31
N TRP A 17 -7.59 -19.08 -9.52
CA TRP A 17 -7.59 -20.38 -10.21
C TRP A 17 -6.68 -21.41 -9.54
N LYS A 18 -5.56 -20.99 -8.96
CA LYS A 18 -4.65 -21.85 -8.20
C LYS A 18 -5.22 -22.32 -6.86
N GLY A 19 -6.37 -21.80 -6.42
CA GLY A 19 -7.03 -22.23 -5.18
C GLY A 19 -6.22 -21.98 -3.91
N THR A 20 -5.24 -21.07 -3.94
CA THR A 20 -4.37 -20.77 -2.79
C THR A 20 -5.11 -19.88 -1.80
N GLY A 21 -5.94 -20.50 -0.95
CA GLY A 21 -6.73 -19.87 0.12
C GLY A 21 -8.20 -19.63 -0.23
N ARG A 22 -8.99 -19.13 0.75
CA ARG A 22 -10.39 -18.69 0.58
C ARG A 22 -10.47 -17.39 -0.25
N VAL A 23 -10.00 -17.43 -1.48
CA VAL A 23 -9.95 -16.26 -2.36
C VAL A 23 -11.25 -16.17 -3.14
N ARG A 24 -12.02 -15.10 -2.91
CA ARG A 24 -13.25 -14.83 -3.67
C ARG A 24 -12.89 -14.38 -5.09
N ALA A 25 -13.78 -14.65 -6.05
CA ALA A 25 -13.59 -14.22 -7.43
C ALA A 25 -13.27 -12.70 -7.51
N PRO A 26 -12.27 -12.29 -8.32
CA PRO A 26 -11.91 -10.89 -8.50
C PRO A 26 -13.11 -10.05 -8.98
N ARG A 27 -13.30 -8.85 -8.42
CA ARG A 27 -14.35 -7.91 -8.83
C ARG A 27 -13.75 -6.68 -9.51
N PHE A 28 -14.43 -6.18 -10.54
CA PHE A 28 -14.05 -4.91 -11.16
C PHE A 28 -14.17 -3.75 -10.18
N LYS A 29 -13.25 -2.77 -10.31
CA LYS A 29 -13.28 -1.54 -9.51
C LYS A 29 -14.51 -0.70 -9.90
N SER A 30 -15.28 -0.27 -8.91
CA SER A 30 -16.39 0.67 -9.09
C SER A 30 -15.89 2.12 -9.01
N ARG A 31 -16.51 3.03 -9.79
CA ARG A 31 -16.21 4.47 -9.71
C ARG A 31 -16.64 5.09 -8.37
N ARG A 32 -17.64 4.52 -7.68
CA ARG A 32 -18.21 5.07 -6.43
C ARG A 32 -17.56 4.51 -5.15
N SER A 33 -16.67 3.55 -5.29
CA SER A 33 -15.99 2.90 -4.16
C SER A 33 -14.58 3.44 -4.01
N ARG A 34 -13.92 3.12 -2.88
CA ARG A 34 -12.51 3.44 -2.62
C ARG A 34 -11.65 3.11 -3.84
N GLN A 35 -10.94 4.11 -4.35
CA GLN A 35 -10.09 3.96 -5.53
C GLN A 35 -8.63 3.94 -5.11
N SER A 36 -7.82 3.16 -5.82
CA SER A 36 -6.38 3.13 -5.59
C SER A 36 -5.64 2.99 -6.91
N MET A 37 -4.47 3.63 -6.94
CA MET A 37 -3.56 3.65 -8.06
C MET A 37 -2.13 3.46 -7.55
N GLY A 38 -1.57 2.28 -7.85
CA GLY A 38 -0.17 1.99 -7.60
C GLY A 38 0.71 2.47 -8.75
N VAL A 39 1.84 3.08 -8.42
CA VAL A 39 2.90 3.48 -9.33
C VAL A 39 4.20 2.90 -8.79
N CYS A 40 4.95 2.21 -9.64
CA CYS A 40 6.19 1.53 -9.27
C CYS A 40 7.38 2.14 -10.00
N GLY A 41 8.55 2.17 -9.37
CA GLY A 41 9.79 2.60 -9.98
C GLY A 41 9.91 4.11 -10.16
N ARG A 42 10.62 4.55 -11.22
CA ARG A 42 11.06 5.95 -11.42
C ARG A 42 9.97 6.91 -11.94
N GLU A 43 8.71 6.51 -11.87
CA GLU A 43 7.58 7.32 -12.38
C GLU A 43 7.04 8.33 -11.36
N PHE A 44 7.70 8.47 -10.20
CA PHE A 44 7.34 9.44 -9.17
C PHE A 44 8.57 9.90 -8.38
N TYR A 45 8.50 11.11 -7.83
CA TYR A 45 9.58 11.76 -7.08
C TYR A 45 9.03 12.35 -5.79
N PRO A 46 9.41 11.86 -4.60
CA PRO A 46 9.09 12.51 -3.34
C PRO A 46 9.70 13.92 -3.27
N THR A 47 8.96 14.87 -2.73
CA THR A 47 9.39 16.25 -2.47
C THR A 47 9.07 16.62 -1.02
N ASP A 48 9.64 17.70 -0.50
CA ASP A 48 9.33 18.18 0.86
C ASP A 48 7.84 18.47 1.06
N ARG A 49 7.13 18.82 -0.02
CA ARG A 49 5.72 19.19 -0.01
C ARG A 49 4.78 18.06 -0.43
N GLY A 50 5.30 16.94 -0.93
CA GLY A 50 4.51 15.78 -1.33
C GLY A 50 5.16 14.90 -2.39
N VAL A 51 4.47 14.58 -3.48
CA VAL A 51 5.01 13.71 -4.54
C VAL A 51 4.75 14.30 -5.91
N ARG A 52 5.80 14.39 -6.72
CA ARG A 52 5.73 14.82 -8.11
C ARG A 52 5.65 13.61 -9.05
N PHE A 53 4.70 13.67 -9.97
CA PHE A 53 4.60 12.74 -11.08
C PHE A 53 4.84 13.50 -12.38
N PRO A 54 5.61 12.95 -13.36
CA PRO A 54 5.91 13.63 -14.61
C PRO A 54 4.66 14.12 -15.37
N LYS A 55 3.55 13.36 -15.33
CA LYS A 55 2.32 13.66 -16.08
C LYS A 55 1.22 14.36 -15.29
N ILE A 56 1.27 14.33 -13.96
CA ILE A 56 0.21 14.88 -13.09
C ILE A 56 0.68 16.17 -12.42
N GLY A 57 1.99 16.36 -12.27
CA GLY A 57 2.56 17.45 -11.48
C GLY A 57 2.75 17.06 -10.01
N GLU A 58 2.84 18.05 -9.14
CA GLU A 58 3.08 17.87 -7.71
C GLU A 58 1.77 17.69 -6.94
N LEU A 59 1.60 16.52 -6.34
CA LEU A 59 0.55 16.21 -5.37
C LEU A 59 1.04 16.61 -3.98
N LYS A 60 0.45 17.66 -3.42
CA LYS A 60 0.75 18.11 -2.05
C LYS A 60 0.23 17.08 -1.05
N LEU A 61 1.11 16.63 -0.15
CA LEU A 61 0.79 15.63 0.86
C LEU A 61 1.26 16.13 2.23
N LYS A 62 0.48 15.85 3.27
CA LYS A 62 0.94 16.00 4.64
C LYS A 62 1.66 14.71 5.04
N TRP A 63 2.97 14.78 5.18
CA TRP A 63 3.78 13.65 5.65
C TRP A 63 3.41 13.31 7.10
N SER A 64 2.97 12.07 7.33
CA SER A 64 2.75 11.57 8.69
C SER A 64 4.07 11.22 9.39
N ARG A 65 5.07 10.82 8.60
CA ARG A 65 6.43 10.47 9.03
C ARG A 65 7.41 10.68 7.88
N PRO A 66 8.69 11.00 8.16
CA PRO A 66 9.72 11.00 7.13
C PRO A 66 9.91 9.59 6.56
N LEU A 67 10.29 9.51 5.28
CA LEU A 67 10.59 8.22 4.65
C LEU A 67 12.00 7.78 5.07
N PRO A 68 12.17 6.55 5.58
CA PRO A 68 13.47 6.05 6.03
C PRO A 68 14.45 5.78 4.87
N SER A 69 13.92 5.56 3.66
CA SER A 69 14.69 5.31 2.45
C SER A 69 13.90 5.75 1.21
N PRO A 70 14.54 5.86 0.03
CA PRO A 70 13.84 6.11 -1.22
C PRO A 70 12.78 5.03 -1.48
N PRO A 71 11.51 5.40 -1.69
CA PRO A 71 10.44 4.43 -1.87
C PRO A 71 10.49 3.74 -3.24
N THR A 72 10.24 2.43 -3.24
CA THR A 72 10.20 1.59 -4.45
C THR A 72 8.88 1.72 -5.20
N SER A 73 7.78 1.91 -4.46
CA SER A 73 6.46 2.16 -5.03
C SER A 73 5.63 3.11 -4.18
N VAL A 74 4.68 3.79 -4.82
CA VAL A 74 3.69 4.65 -4.19
C VAL A 74 2.29 4.19 -4.59
N THR A 75 1.39 4.11 -3.63
CA THR A 75 -0.03 3.87 -3.86
C THR A 75 -0.82 5.09 -3.43
N ILE A 76 -1.46 5.77 -4.38
CA ILE A 76 -2.42 6.83 -4.10
C ILE A 76 -3.78 6.18 -3.91
N VAL A 77 -4.45 6.51 -2.81
CA VAL A 77 -5.76 6.00 -2.44
C VAL A 77 -6.71 7.18 -2.31
N LYS A 78 -7.87 7.08 -2.95
CA LYS A 78 -9.00 7.99 -2.79
C LYS A 78 -10.11 7.29 -2.01
N GLU A 79 -10.46 7.82 -0.84
CA GLU A 79 -11.62 7.37 -0.08
C GLU A 79 -12.93 7.92 -0.65
N CYS A 80 -14.04 7.28 -0.28
CA CYS A 80 -15.38 7.76 -0.63
C CYS A 80 -15.70 9.12 0.00
N SER A 81 -14.99 9.51 1.07
CA SER A 81 -15.05 10.81 1.74
C SER A 81 -14.29 11.93 0.98
N ASP A 82 -13.84 11.65 -0.25
CA ASP A 82 -13.01 12.52 -1.09
C ASP A 82 -11.62 12.85 -0.50
N ARG A 83 -11.20 12.08 0.50
CA ARG A 83 -9.86 12.16 1.10
C ARG A 83 -8.85 11.35 0.31
N TYR A 84 -7.66 11.91 0.13
CA TYR A 84 -6.55 11.28 -0.56
C TYR A 84 -5.46 10.87 0.42
N TYR A 85 -4.94 9.67 0.26
CA TYR A 85 -3.81 9.14 1.02
C TYR A 85 -2.74 8.63 0.07
N ALA A 86 -1.48 8.81 0.43
CA ALA A 86 -0.35 8.22 -0.26
C ALA A 86 0.34 7.21 0.68
N SER A 87 0.45 5.97 0.23
CA SER A 87 1.21 4.92 0.90
C SER A 87 2.48 4.65 0.12
N PHE A 88 3.61 4.53 0.81
CA PHE A 88 4.91 4.31 0.21
C PHE A 88 5.48 2.98 0.71
N VAL A 89 6.02 2.20 -0.22
CA VAL A 89 6.79 1.00 0.10
C VAL A 89 8.26 1.41 0.09
N VAL A 90 8.92 1.23 1.23
CA VAL A 90 10.32 1.59 1.49
C VAL A 90 11.06 0.36 1.99
N GLU A 91 12.32 0.21 1.59
CA GLU A 91 13.19 -0.79 2.20
C GLU A 91 13.70 -0.23 3.54
N VAL A 92 13.60 -1.03 4.60
CA VAL A 92 14.09 -0.65 5.93
C VAL A 92 15.07 -1.73 6.36
N GLU A 93 16.27 -1.33 6.76
CA GLU A 93 17.22 -2.26 7.37
C GLU A 93 16.71 -2.69 8.74
N GLU A 94 16.58 -4.00 8.95
CA GLU A 94 16.27 -4.54 10.27
C GLU A 94 17.48 -4.34 11.20
N ILE A 95 17.40 -3.33 12.06
CA ILE A 95 18.34 -3.18 13.17
C ILE A 95 18.00 -4.27 14.19
N LYS A 96 18.82 -5.33 14.24
CA LYS A 96 18.74 -6.32 15.30
C LYS A 96 19.05 -5.64 16.62
N LEU A 97 18.03 -5.50 17.47
CA LEU A 97 18.20 -4.99 18.82
C LEU A 97 19.03 -5.99 19.65
N PRO A 98 19.89 -5.51 20.57
CA PRO A 98 20.62 -6.37 21.46
C PRO A 98 19.65 -7.20 22.31
N TRP A 99 19.99 -8.48 22.48
CA TRP A 99 19.20 -9.41 23.28
C TRP A 99 19.05 -8.86 24.70
N THR A 100 17.80 -8.75 25.17
CA THR A 100 17.45 -8.27 26.50
C THR A 100 16.73 -9.40 27.24
N PRO A 101 17.03 -9.69 28.51
CA PRO A 101 16.35 -10.73 29.30
C PRO A 101 14.91 -10.37 29.71
N LYS A 102 14.33 -9.32 29.11
CA LYS A 102 12.95 -8.88 29.38
C LYS A 102 12.01 -9.64 28.45
N GLU A 103 11.16 -10.45 29.04
CA GLU A 103 10.08 -11.13 28.33
C GLU A 103 8.87 -10.19 28.18
N VAL A 104 8.33 -10.11 26.97
CA VAL A 104 7.08 -9.41 26.68
C VAL A 104 6.09 -10.46 26.18
N GLY A 105 5.06 -10.75 26.98
CA GLY A 105 3.96 -11.60 26.56
C GLY A 105 3.02 -10.84 25.63
N ILE A 106 2.89 -11.27 24.38
CA ILE A 106 1.87 -10.79 23.46
C ILE A 106 0.65 -11.70 23.62
N ASP A 107 -0.33 -11.27 24.41
CA ASP A 107 -1.60 -11.99 24.52
C ASP A 107 -2.56 -11.54 23.40
N LEU A 108 -2.96 -12.49 22.57
CA LEU A 108 -3.97 -12.31 21.52
C LEU A 108 -5.22 -13.06 21.94
N SER A 109 -5.93 -12.56 22.94
CA SER A 109 -7.21 -13.12 23.36
C SER A 109 -8.32 -12.61 22.42
N CYS A 110 -8.85 -13.51 21.58
CA CYS A 110 -10.06 -13.26 20.80
C CYS A 110 -11.29 -13.55 21.69
N TYR A 111 -11.97 -12.50 22.12
CA TYR A 111 -13.28 -12.61 22.76
C TYR A 111 -14.33 -12.92 21.67
N ASN A 112 -14.67 -14.19 21.47
CA ASN A 112 -15.82 -14.58 20.66
C ASN A 112 -17.07 -14.53 21.56
N GLY A 113 -17.85 -13.46 21.43
CA GLY A 113 -19.18 -13.35 22.01
C GLY A 113 -20.22 -14.06 21.13
N THR A 114 -20.98 -14.94 21.78
CA THR A 114 -22.26 -15.61 21.41
C THR A 114 -22.29 -16.47 20.16
#